data_AF-A0A3C1H656-F1
#
_entry.id   AF-A0A3C1H656-F1
#
_cell.length_a   1.000
_cell.length_b   1.000
_cell.length_c   1.000
_cell.angle_alpha   90.00
_cell.angle_beta   90.00
_cell.angle_gamma   90.00
#
_symmetry.space_group_name_H-M   'P 1'
#
loop_
_entity.id
_entity.type
_entity.pdbx_description
1 polymer ?
#
loop_
_entity_poly.entity_id
_entity_poly.type
_entity_poly.pdbx_seq_one_letter_code
_entity_poly.pdbx_strand_id
1 'polypeptide(L)'
;YETSMKAIKNDGVVSSFFTYTGPSDNNPWDEIDIEILGKDTTKVQLNYYRNGQGGHETMIDLGFDSSQDFHRYGFDWQQDHITWYVDGKAVHTMWGDVPKTPSKIMMNAWPGVGYRDAQNNTVEWLKNFDGHTP
;
A
#
# COMPACT_ATOMS: atom_id res chain seq x y z
N TYR A 1 10.90 2.72 8.64
CA TYR A 1 10.99 1.36 8.08
C TYR A 1 11.28 1.44 6.59
N GLU A 2 12.08 0.54 6.03
CA GLU A 2 12.46 0.55 4.60
C GLU A 2 12.57 -0.89 4.07
N THR A 3 12.22 -1.09 2.80
CA THR A 3 12.45 -2.31 2.03
C THR A 3 12.97 -1.98 0.63
N SER A 4 13.65 -2.93 -0.01
CA SER A 4 13.94 -2.88 -1.44
C SER A 4 13.14 -3.97 -2.13
N MET A 5 12.22 -3.58 -3.02
CA MET A 5 11.32 -4.51 -3.69
C MET A 5 11.11 -4.16 -5.16
N LYS A 6 10.72 -5.19 -5.94
CA LYS A 6 10.33 -5.12 -7.35
C LYS A 6 8.89 -5.62 -7.46
N ALA A 7 8.01 -4.82 -8.05
CA ALA A 7 6.57 -5.10 -8.07
C ALA A 7 6.18 -6.12 -9.15
N ILE A 8 5.06 -6.81 -8.93
CA ILE A 8 4.42 -7.64 -9.96
C ILE A 8 3.65 -6.71 -10.92
N LYS A 9 3.93 -6.82 -12.23
CA LYS A 9 3.15 -6.14 -13.28
C LYS A 9 2.11 -7.08 -13.85
N ASN A 10 0.89 -6.95 -13.36
CA ASN A 10 -0.27 -7.61 -13.93
C ASN A 10 -1.57 -6.90 -13.50
N ASP A 11 -2.59 -6.95 -14.33
CA ASP A 11 -3.90 -6.46 -13.94
C ASP A 11 -4.42 -7.29 -12.75
N GLY A 12 -5.06 -6.63 -11.79
CA GLY A 12 -5.71 -7.30 -10.68
C GLY A 12 -4.82 -7.75 -9.52
N VAL A 13 -3.52 -7.44 -9.50
CA VAL A 13 -2.63 -7.85 -8.39
C VAL A 13 -2.07 -6.66 -7.60
N VAL A 14 -1.73 -6.90 -6.33
CA VAL A 14 -1.03 -5.94 -5.45
C VAL A 14 0.28 -6.56 -4.98
N SER A 15 1.33 -5.75 -4.95
CA SER A 15 2.56 -6.02 -4.19
C SER A 15 2.65 -5.02 -3.04
N SER A 16 2.78 -5.49 -1.79
CA SER A 16 2.70 -4.62 -0.61
C SER A 16 3.89 -4.72 0.34
N PHE A 17 4.16 -3.61 1.01
CA PHE A 17 5.01 -3.52 2.20
C PHE A 17 4.30 -2.61 3.21
N PHE A 18 4.01 -3.14 4.38
CA PHE A 18 3.14 -2.45 5.32
C PHE A 18 3.44 -2.84 6.76
N THR A 19 2.88 -2.09 7.70
CA THR A 19 2.77 -2.52 9.09
C THR A 19 1.33 -2.79 9.46
N TYR A 20 1.06 -3.84 10.23
CA TYR A 20 -0.28 -4.14 10.72
C TYR A 20 -0.27 -4.62 12.16
N THR A 21 -1.26 -4.14 12.91
CA THR A 21 -1.79 -4.74 14.15
C THR A 21 -3.30 -4.59 14.14
N GLY A 22 -4.02 -5.41 14.89
CA GLY A 22 -5.47 -5.33 14.96
C GLY A 22 -6.07 -6.27 15.99
N PRO A 23 -7.37 -6.60 15.85
CA PRO A 23 -8.09 -7.46 16.79
C PRO A 23 -7.43 -8.84 16.99
N SER A 24 -6.69 -9.35 16.00
CA SER A 24 -5.90 -10.59 16.10
C SER A 24 -4.81 -10.54 17.17
N ASP A 25 -4.35 -9.35 17.52
CA ASP A 25 -3.31 -9.08 18.52
C ASP A 25 -3.89 -8.30 19.73
N ASN A 26 -5.21 -8.33 19.92
CA ASN A 26 -5.94 -7.58 20.96
C ASN A 26 -5.66 -6.06 20.94
N ASN A 27 -5.45 -5.50 19.74
CA ASN A 27 -5.11 -4.10 19.51
C ASN A 27 -6.17 -3.40 18.64
N PRO A 28 -6.24 -2.04 18.64
CA PRO A 28 -6.94 -1.34 17.56
C PRO A 28 -6.31 -1.70 16.22
N TRP A 29 -7.11 -1.66 15.16
CA TRP A 29 -6.56 -1.80 13.81
C TRP A 29 -5.80 -0.53 13.43
N ASP A 30 -4.48 -0.65 13.45
CA ASP A 30 -3.55 0.39 13.07
C ASP A 30 -2.62 -0.18 11.98
N GLU A 31 -2.56 0.51 10.84
CA GLU A 31 -1.83 0.04 9.66
C GLU A 31 -1.27 1.21 8.84
N ILE A 32 -0.15 0.97 8.15
CA ILE A 32 0.53 1.94 7.27
C ILE A 32 0.96 1.19 6.02
N ASP A 33 0.53 1.70 4.86
CA ASP A 33 0.57 0.95 3.61
C ASP A 33 1.49 1.61 2.57
N ILE A 34 2.22 0.74 1.86
CA ILE A 34 2.80 0.99 0.55
C ILE A 34 2.32 -0.14 -0.35
N GLU A 35 1.48 0.20 -1.33
CA GLU A 35 0.87 -0.75 -2.26
C GLU A 35 1.17 -0.35 -3.70
N ILE A 36 1.73 -1.28 -4.48
CA ILE A 36 1.86 -1.10 -5.93
C ILE A 36 0.78 -1.93 -6.61
N LEU A 37 -0.11 -1.23 -7.31
CA LEU A 37 -1.20 -1.84 -8.07
C LEU A 37 -0.64 -2.30 -9.41
N GLY A 38 -0.62 -3.61 -9.65
CA GLY A 38 0.03 -4.21 -10.81
C GLY A 38 -0.52 -3.73 -12.17
N LYS A 39 -1.75 -3.18 -12.19
CA LYS A 39 -2.35 -2.57 -13.39
C LYS A 39 -1.59 -1.34 -13.89
N ASP A 40 -0.85 -0.66 -13.02
CA ASP A 40 -0.05 0.52 -13.32
C ASP A 40 1.13 0.61 -12.34
N THR A 41 2.20 -0.11 -12.66
CA THR A 41 3.44 -0.17 -11.88
C THR A 41 4.28 1.11 -11.98
N THR A 42 3.76 2.17 -12.63
CA THR A 42 4.37 3.51 -12.63
C THR A 42 3.91 4.38 -11.47
N LYS A 43 3.03 3.84 -10.60
CA LYS A 43 2.47 4.52 -9.43
C LYS A 43 2.59 3.67 -8.17
N VAL A 44 2.53 4.33 -7.02
CA VAL A 44 2.44 3.70 -5.70
C VAL A 44 1.33 4.34 -4.87
N GLN A 45 0.50 3.50 -4.25
CA GLN A 45 -0.60 3.89 -3.36
C GLN A 45 -0.11 3.84 -1.93
N LEU A 46 -0.35 4.95 -1.23
CA LEU A 46 -0.04 5.12 0.18
C LEU A 46 -1.35 5.18 0.93
N ASN A 47 -1.40 4.61 2.12
CA ASN A 47 -2.58 4.68 3.01
C ASN A 47 -2.15 4.51 4.46
N TYR A 48 -3.07 4.80 5.38
CA TYR A 48 -2.97 4.33 6.74
C TYR A 48 -4.37 4.09 7.32
N TYR A 49 -4.46 3.19 8.30
CA TYR A 49 -5.65 2.98 9.12
C TYR A 49 -5.37 3.40 10.55
N ARG A 50 -6.28 4.16 11.15
CA ARG A 50 -6.26 4.47 12.59
C ARG A 50 -7.53 3.97 13.25
N ASN A 51 -7.42 3.09 14.23
CA ASN A 51 -8.58 2.43 14.86
C ASN A 51 -9.58 1.84 13.84
N GLY A 52 -9.07 1.23 12.76
CA GLY A 52 -9.86 0.65 11.68
C GLY A 52 -10.47 1.65 10.70
N GLN A 53 -10.15 2.94 10.82
CA GLN A 53 -10.57 3.96 9.86
C GLN A 53 -9.45 4.22 8.85
N GLY A 54 -9.64 3.76 7.62
CA GLY A 54 -8.79 4.07 6.46
C GLY A 54 -9.37 5.24 5.66
N GLY A 55 -9.28 5.18 4.33
CA GLY A 55 -9.77 6.26 3.45
C GLY A 55 -8.77 7.39 3.25
N HIS A 56 -7.48 7.12 3.52
CA HIS A 56 -6.38 8.06 3.35
C HIS A 56 -5.55 7.70 2.12
N GLU A 57 -6.15 7.10 1.09
CA GLU A 57 -5.43 6.66 -0.10
C GLU A 57 -4.86 7.87 -0.84
N THR A 58 -3.56 7.85 -1.12
CA THR A 58 -2.90 8.84 -1.97
C THR A 58 -2.07 8.14 -3.04
N MET A 59 -2.29 8.56 -4.28
CA MET A 59 -1.55 8.04 -5.43
C MET A 59 -0.36 8.91 -5.78
N ILE A 60 0.83 8.31 -5.85
CA ILE A 60 2.09 8.97 -6.21
C ILE A 60 2.61 8.41 -7.53
N ASP A 61 2.92 9.30 -8.48
CA ASP A 61 3.65 8.95 -9.69
C ASP A 61 5.13 8.71 -9.38
N LEU A 62 5.66 7.55 -9.77
CA LEU A 62 7.05 7.17 -9.48
C LEU A 62 8.05 7.77 -10.48
N GLY A 63 7.61 8.03 -11.72
CA GLY A 63 8.50 8.42 -12.82
C GLY A 63 9.36 7.28 -13.36
N PHE A 64 9.11 6.04 -12.92
CA PHE A 64 9.73 4.81 -13.39
C PHE A 64 8.74 3.65 -13.28
N ASP A 65 9.02 2.52 -13.93
CA ASP A 65 8.24 1.29 -13.80
C ASP A 65 8.85 0.39 -12.72
N SER A 66 8.19 0.32 -11.56
CA SER A 66 8.63 -0.44 -10.37
C SER A 66 8.71 -1.96 -10.57
N SER A 67 8.23 -2.48 -11.69
CA SER A 67 8.38 -3.91 -12.04
C SER A 67 9.69 -4.23 -12.75
N GLN A 68 10.42 -3.22 -13.24
CA GLN A 68 11.60 -3.44 -14.06
C GLN A 68 12.86 -3.61 -13.21
N ASP A 69 12.98 -2.87 -12.10
CA ASP A 69 14.10 -2.99 -11.17
C ASP A 69 13.69 -2.92 -9.70
N PHE A 70 14.61 -3.27 -8.80
CA PHE A 70 14.43 -3.07 -7.38
C PHE A 70 14.57 -1.59 -7.04
N HIS A 71 13.57 -1.06 -6.33
CA HIS A 71 13.58 0.30 -5.78
C HIS A 71 13.40 0.25 -4.27
N ARG A 72 13.85 1.30 -3.57
CA ARG A 72 13.67 1.41 -2.12
C ARG A 72 12.38 2.13 -1.80
N TYR A 73 11.59 1.55 -0.92
CA TYR A 73 10.35 2.12 -0.43
C TYR A 73 10.37 2.10 1.08
N GLY A 74 9.88 3.16 1.70
CA GLY A 74 9.86 3.22 3.16
C GLY A 74 8.96 4.30 3.68
N PHE A 75 8.82 4.32 5.00
CA PHE A 75 8.15 5.39 5.71
C PHE A 75 8.83 5.65 7.05
N ASP A 76 8.86 6.93 7.43
CA ASP A 76 9.15 7.37 8.78
C ASP A 76 7.82 7.58 9.51
N TRP A 77 7.65 6.88 10.62
CA TRP A 77 6.41 6.90 11.40
C TRP A 77 6.69 7.55 12.75
N GLN A 78 6.10 8.72 12.95
CA GLN A 78 6.25 9.57 14.11
C GLN A 78 4.91 9.71 14.84
N GLN A 79 4.92 10.37 16.00
CA GLN A 79 3.73 10.48 16.86
C GLN A 79 2.56 11.23 16.21
N ASP A 80 2.86 12.17 15.30
CA ASP A 80 1.90 13.10 14.70
C ASP A 80 1.92 13.10 13.16
N HIS A 81 2.81 12.32 12.54
CA HIS A 81 2.89 12.22 11.09
C HIS A 81 3.50 10.91 10.60
N ILE A 82 3.26 10.64 9.32
CA ILE A 82 3.98 9.63 8.53
C ILE A 82 4.54 10.31 7.30
N THR A 83 5.83 10.11 7.02
CA THR A 83 6.46 10.51 5.76
C THR A 83 6.85 9.28 4.97
N TRP A 84 6.36 9.15 3.74
CA TRP A 84 6.74 8.08 2.83
C TRP A 84 7.88 8.49 1.92
N TYR A 85 8.71 7.52 1.57
CA TYR A 85 9.93 7.68 0.79
C TYR A 85 9.99 6.69 -0.38
N VAL A 86 10.51 7.18 -1.50
CA VAL A 86 10.89 6.38 -2.68
C VAL A 86 12.34 6.71 -3.02
N ASP A 87 13.19 5.69 -3.11
CA ASP A 87 14.64 5.79 -3.35
C ASP A 87 15.35 6.79 -2.42
N GLY A 88 14.89 6.88 -1.17
CA GLY A 88 15.42 7.77 -0.14
C GLY A 88 14.93 9.22 -0.24
N LYS A 89 14.03 9.54 -1.18
CA LYS A 89 13.39 10.87 -1.29
C LYS A 89 12.02 10.85 -0.67
N ALA A 90 11.71 11.82 0.18
CA ALA A 90 10.36 12.00 0.70
C ALA A 90 9.41 12.35 -0.45
N VAL A 91 8.31 11.60 -0.59
CA VAL A 91 7.32 11.80 -1.65
C VAL A 91 5.98 12.28 -1.12
N HIS A 92 5.66 11.99 0.13
CA HIS A 92 4.40 12.38 0.75
C HIS A 92 4.53 12.43 2.28
N THR A 93 3.84 13.36 2.92
CA THR A 93 3.72 13.42 4.38
C THR A 93 2.27 13.67 4.76
N MET A 94 1.74 12.86 5.66
CA MET A 94 0.42 13.06 6.27
C MET A 94 0.60 13.39 7.75
N TRP A 95 -0.03 14.47 8.18
CA TRP A 95 -0.06 14.91 9.58
C TRP A 95 -1.45 14.63 10.18
N GLY A 96 -1.52 14.27 11.46
CA GLY A 96 -2.80 14.12 12.15
C GLY A 96 -2.79 12.98 13.18
N ASP A 97 -3.96 12.38 13.40
CA ASP A 97 -4.10 11.19 14.24
C ASP A 97 -3.67 9.93 13.46
N VAL A 98 -2.37 9.80 13.28
CA VAL A 98 -1.73 8.64 12.66
C VAL A 98 -1.74 7.44 13.62
N PRO A 99 -1.52 6.20 13.14
CA PRO A 99 -1.30 5.01 13.95
C PRO A 99 -0.42 5.25 15.17
N LYS A 100 -0.70 4.56 16.28
CA LYS A 100 0.07 4.68 17.54
C LYS A 100 0.46 3.35 18.15
N THR A 101 -0.18 2.27 17.73
CA THR A 101 0.03 0.96 18.33
C THR A 101 1.17 0.22 17.64
N PRO A 102 2.17 -0.33 18.37
CA PRO A 102 3.24 -1.12 17.77
C PRO A 102 2.70 -2.26 16.90
N SER A 103 3.25 -2.37 15.70
CA SER A 103 2.74 -3.25 14.64
C SER A 103 3.81 -4.18 14.10
N LYS A 104 3.39 -5.31 13.53
CA LYS A 104 4.28 -6.21 12.78
C LYS A 104 4.54 -5.61 11.40
N ILE A 105 5.75 -5.78 10.88
CA ILE A 105 6.04 -5.52 9.47
C ILE A 105 5.57 -6.74 8.67
N MET A 106 4.91 -6.49 7.54
CA MET A 106 4.36 -7.52 6.66
C MET A 106 4.64 -7.18 5.20
N MET A 107 4.70 -8.23 4.37
CA MET A 107 4.73 -8.14 2.92
C MET A 107 3.84 -9.24 2.37
N ASN A 108 3.01 -8.92 1.38
CA ASN A 108 2.24 -9.92 0.66
C ASN A 108 2.10 -9.56 -0.82
N ALA A 109 1.68 -10.55 -1.59
CA ALA A 109 1.24 -10.38 -2.96
C ALA A 109 -0.07 -11.13 -3.12
N TRP A 110 -1.07 -10.47 -3.69
CA TRP A 110 -2.41 -11.05 -3.81
C TRP A 110 -3.12 -10.55 -5.08
N PRO A 111 -3.90 -11.42 -5.73
CA PRO A 111 -4.88 -10.98 -6.70
C PRO A 111 -6.13 -10.46 -5.97
N GLY A 112 -6.55 -9.25 -6.31
CA GLY A 112 -7.85 -8.75 -5.91
C GLY A 112 -8.95 -9.43 -6.70
N VAL A 113 -9.88 -10.06 -5.99
CA VAL A 113 -11.21 -10.34 -6.56
C VAL A 113 -11.96 -9.01 -6.57
N GLY A 114 -12.34 -8.56 -7.78
CA GLY A 114 -12.88 -7.22 -8.02
C GLY A 114 -13.77 -6.73 -6.88
N TYR A 115 -13.32 -5.68 -6.18
CA TYR A 115 -14.15 -4.98 -5.23
C TYR A 115 -15.39 -4.53 -5.98
N ARG A 116 -16.56 -4.94 -5.49
CA ARG A 116 -17.82 -4.47 -6.02
C ARG A 116 -18.27 -3.31 -5.15
N ASP A 117 -18.62 -2.19 -5.78
CA ASP A 117 -19.20 -1.08 -5.04
C ASP A 117 -20.54 -1.52 -4.38
N ALA A 118 -21.12 -0.65 -3.57
CA ALA A 118 -22.42 -0.92 -2.95
C ALA A 118 -23.56 -1.17 -3.97
N GLN A 119 -23.31 -0.88 -5.26
CA GLN A 119 -24.22 -1.07 -6.38
C GLN A 119 -23.86 -2.31 -7.24
N ASN A 120 -22.93 -3.13 -6.76
CA ASN A 120 -22.48 -4.38 -7.38
C ASN A 120 -21.73 -4.19 -8.72
N ASN A 121 -21.25 -2.99 -9.04
CA ASN A 121 -20.40 -2.76 -10.20
C ASN A 121 -18.96 -3.20 -9.92
N THR A 122 -18.30 -3.77 -10.92
CA THR A 122 -16.86 -4.03 -10.83
C THR A 122 -16.12 -2.70 -10.71
N VAL A 123 -15.46 -2.46 -9.58
CA VAL A 123 -14.66 -1.27 -9.42
C VAL A 123 -13.31 -1.49 -10.10
N GLU A 124 -13.00 -0.68 -11.11
CA GLU A 124 -11.76 -0.75 -11.92
C GLU A 124 -10.47 -0.44 -11.15
N TRP A 125 -10.54 -0.33 -9.81
CA TRP A 125 -9.44 0.08 -8.96
C TRP A 125 -8.20 -0.79 -9.14
N LEU A 126 -8.36 -2.09 -9.35
CA LEU A 126 -7.26 -3.03 -9.65
C LEU A 126 -7.34 -3.62 -11.06
N LYS A 127 -8.49 -3.47 -11.74
CA LYS A 127 -8.94 -4.34 -12.84
C LYS A 127 -9.03 -5.82 -12.40
N ASN A 128 -9.50 -6.70 -13.29
CA ASN A 128 -9.63 -8.12 -13.00
C ASN A 128 -8.33 -8.87 -13.31
N PHE A 129 -7.91 -9.75 -12.40
CA PHE A 129 -6.89 -10.74 -12.69
C PHE A 129 -7.49 -11.87 -13.55
N ASP A 130 -6.87 -12.18 -14.67
CA ASP A 130 -7.36 -13.16 -15.66
C ASP A 130 -6.84 -14.60 -15.44
N GLY A 131 -6.11 -14.81 -14.35
CA GLY A 131 -5.52 -16.11 -14.00
C GLY A 131 -4.23 -16.44 -14.74
N HIS A 132 -3.70 -15.54 -15.57
CA HIS A 132 -2.48 -15.75 -16.34
C HIS A 132 -1.38 -14.83 -15.82
N THR A 133 -0.17 -15.36 -15.64
CA THR A 133 1.03 -14.56 -15.38
C THR A 133 1.81 -14.38 -16.69
N PRO A 134 2.44 -13.22 -16.94
CA PRO A 134 3.30 -13.00 -18.12
C PRO A 134 4.44 -14.00 -18.26
#